data_AF-A0A4Q5Y3D6-F1
#
_entry.id   AF-A0A4Q5Y3D6-F1
#
_cell.length_a   1.000
_cell.length_b   1.000
_cell.length_c   1.000
_cell.angle_alpha   90.00
_cell.angle_beta   90.00
_cell.angle_gamma   90.00
#
_symmetry.space_group_name_H-M   'P 1'
#
loop_
_entity.id
_entity.type
_entity.pdbx_description
1 polymer ?
#
loop_
_entity_poly.entity_id
_entity_poly.type
_entity_poly.pdbx_seq_one_letter_code
_entity_poly.pdbx_strand_id
1 'polypeptide(L)'
;LDEEKIFADPVLASQYADNAYNFLVDEYARFNAHRGITGQASDEAVSGNGEVSIRTLTNGTYHDHYERGGASLNDIGDIWSRSYGGIRVTNSMLAKMDAVPWTAVQAPGRIKGEMFFIRAFLYFELIKRFGGVPIADRVYNFDENIDFPRNTYQECVDFIIKDLDSAQRLLPEDYNTSNYGRATQGAAMALRSRTLLFAASKLNNETNDLTKWQAAAAAAKAVMDMNLYSLQPTYADILNVPTSPEYIMIKIRAPRNINGYLLDFAMSPGSGGAQGQLNPTQNHVDLYEMKTTGKAISDPTSGYNPQLPYANRDPRLAANILYNDLPWQGRRMEMWNNGKD
;
A
#
# COMPACT_ATOMS: atom_id res chain seq x y z
N LEU A 1 29.43 -8.42 -1.15
CA LEU A 1 30.51 -7.84 -0.32
C LEU A 1 30.47 -8.52 1.04
N ASP A 2 31.61 -8.59 1.72
CA ASP A 2 31.70 -9.13 3.08
C ASP A 2 31.06 -8.16 4.11
N GLU A 3 30.42 -8.70 5.14
CA GLU A 3 29.61 -7.92 6.10
C GLU A 3 30.47 -6.95 6.92
N GLU A 4 31.65 -7.40 7.36
CA GLU A 4 32.59 -6.57 8.13
C GLU A 4 33.03 -5.35 7.31
N LYS A 5 33.31 -5.55 6.02
CA LYS A 5 33.67 -4.45 5.10
C LYS A 5 32.53 -3.47 4.87
N ILE A 6 31.28 -3.95 4.82
CA ILE A 6 30.11 -3.08 4.65
C ILE A 6 29.97 -2.14 5.85
N PHE A 7 30.07 -2.66 7.07
CA PHE A 7 29.84 -1.86 8.28
C PHE A 7 31.08 -1.09 8.76
N ALA A 8 32.26 -1.37 8.22
CA ALA A 8 33.46 -0.54 8.42
C ALA A 8 33.45 0.77 7.61
N ASP A 9 32.57 0.89 6.59
CA ASP A 9 32.46 2.08 5.75
C ASP A 9 31.05 2.70 5.90
N PRO A 10 30.93 3.96 6.37
CA PRO A 10 29.63 4.59 6.58
C PRO A 10 28.83 4.79 5.28
N VAL A 11 29.48 4.89 4.13
CA VAL A 11 28.79 4.97 2.83
C VAL A 11 28.17 3.63 2.47
N LEU A 12 28.93 2.54 2.61
CA LEU A 12 28.41 1.18 2.34
C LEU A 12 27.32 0.78 3.34
N ALA A 13 27.47 1.13 4.61
CA ALA A 13 26.44 0.93 5.63
C ALA A 13 25.15 1.71 5.31
N SER A 14 25.26 2.96 4.84
CA SER A 14 24.09 3.72 4.38
C SER A 14 23.41 3.07 3.17
N GLN A 15 24.17 2.54 2.21
CA GLN A 15 23.61 1.83 1.05
C GLN A 15 22.96 0.50 1.46
N TYR A 16 23.52 -0.19 2.45
CA TYR A 16 22.90 -1.36 3.04
C TYR A 16 21.55 -1.02 3.67
N ALA A 17 21.46 0.09 4.41
CA ALA A 17 20.21 0.58 4.98
C ALA A 17 19.19 0.94 3.89
N ASP A 18 19.62 1.60 2.81
CA ASP A 18 18.76 1.97 1.68
C ASP A 18 18.09 0.74 1.02
N ASN A 19 18.77 -0.41 1.00
CA ASN A 19 18.20 -1.64 0.47
C ASN A 19 16.92 -2.08 1.22
N ALA A 20 16.72 -1.68 2.48
CA ALA A 20 15.52 -2.01 3.23
C ALA A 20 14.24 -1.45 2.56
N TYR A 21 14.32 -0.32 1.85
CA TYR A 21 13.17 0.24 1.12
C TYR A 21 12.70 -0.63 -0.06
N ASN A 22 13.56 -1.50 -0.59
CA ASN A 22 13.18 -2.42 -1.65
C ASN A 22 12.21 -3.50 -1.16
N PHE A 23 12.11 -3.72 0.16
CA PHE A 23 11.18 -4.69 0.74
C PHE A 23 9.79 -4.11 0.99
N LEU A 24 9.63 -2.78 1.04
CA LEU A 24 8.31 -2.16 1.19
C LEU A 24 7.39 -2.56 0.04
N VAL A 25 6.16 -2.95 0.35
CA VAL A 25 5.14 -3.29 -0.65
C VAL A 25 4.71 -2.00 -1.37
N ASP A 26 4.94 -1.97 -2.68
CA ASP A 26 4.88 -0.75 -3.49
C ASP A 26 4.21 -0.93 -4.86
N GLU A 27 3.69 -2.13 -5.13
CA GLU A 27 2.97 -2.45 -6.36
C GLU A 27 1.46 -2.43 -6.13
N TYR A 28 0.73 -1.82 -7.07
CA TYR A 28 -0.74 -1.75 -7.04
C TYR A 28 -1.38 -3.05 -7.55
N ALA A 29 -0.69 -3.79 -8.42
CA ALA A 29 -1.04 -5.14 -8.84
C ALA A 29 -0.25 -6.15 -8.03
N ARG A 30 -0.94 -7.14 -7.46
CA ARG A 30 -0.38 -8.00 -6.40
C ARG A 30 -0.56 -9.50 -6.62
N PHE A 31 -1.58 -9.96 -7.34
CA PHE A 31 -1.96 -11.38 -7.33
C PHE A 31 -1.40 -12.25 -8.46
N ASN A 32 -0.49 -11.70 -9.26
CA ASN A 32 0.36 -12.39 -10.23
C ASN A 32 0.96 -11.25 -11.05
N ALA A 33 2.28 -11.12 -11.10
CA ALA A 33 2.96 -10.25 -12.03
C ALA A 33 2.43 -10.58 -13.44
N HIS A 34 1.32 -10.05 -13.97
CA HIS A 34 1.05 -8.65 -14.28
C HIS A 34 -0.48 -8.37 -14.37
N ARG A 35 -1.35 -9.05 -13.58
CA ARG A 35 -2.76 -9.27 -14.00
C ARG A 35 -3.84 -9.28 -12.91
N GLY A 36 -3.57 -8.74 -11.72
CA GLY A 36 -4.59 -8.64 -10.67
C GLY A 36 -4.31 -7.58 -9.61
N ILE A 37 -5.24 -6.66 -9.40
CA ILE A 37 -5.19 -5.63 -8.33
C ILE A 37 -6.13 -5.99 -7.19
N THR A 38 -5.95 -5.38 -6.01
CA THR A 38 -6.77 -5.73 -4.84
C THR A 38 -8.25 -5.38 -4.97
N GLY A 39 -8.63 -4.40 -5.79
CA GLY A 39 -10.04 -4.11 -6.06
C GLY A 39 -10.78 -5.26 -6.77
N GLN A 40 -10.07 -6.15 -7.46
CA GLN A 40 -10.66 -7.33 -8.09
C GLN A 40 -10.87 -8.51 -7.13
N ALA A 41 -10.35 -8.39 -5.89
CA ALA A 41 -10.60 -9.33 -4.81
C ALA A 41 -11.64 -8.77 -3.80
N SER A 42 -12.29 -7.66 -4.14
CA SER A 42 -13.39 -7.05 -3.40
C SER A 42 -14.59 -6.85 -4.31
N ASP A 43 -15.61 -6.16 -3.80
CA ASP A 43 -16.78 -5.71 -4.55
C ASP A 43 -16.52 -4.49 -5.46
N GLU A 44 -15.28 -3.96 -5.49
CA GLU A 44 -14.93 -2.79 -6.30
C GLU A 44 -14.84 -3.12 -7.80
N ALA A 45 -14.31 -4.28 -8.17
CA ALA A 45 -14.11 -4.65 -9.57
C ALA A 45 -14.16 -6.16 -9.82
N VAL A 46 -14.36 -6.52 -11.09
CA VAL A 46 -14.25 -7.89 -11.61
C VAL A 46 -13.17 -7.99 -12.68
N SER A 47 -12.59 -9.18 -12.83
CA SER A 47 -11.67 -9.47 -13.93
C SER A 47 -12.41 -9.64 -15.24
N GLY A 48 -11.99 -8.93 -16.30
CA GLY A 48 -12.62 -9.02 -17.63
C GLY A 48 -12.26 -10.28 -18.41
N ASN A 49 -11.19 -10.96 -18.01
CA ASN A 49 -10.79 -12.26 -18.54
C ASN A 49 -10.72 -13.30 -17.42
N GLY A 50 -10.79 -14.59 -17.79
CA GLY A 50 -10.76 -15.74 -16.90
C GLY A 50 -9.40 -15.98 -16.21
N GLU A 51 -8.67 -14.92 -15.88
CA GLU A 51 -7.39 -14.95 -15.16
C GLU A 51 -7.49 -15.83 -13.92
N VAL A 52 -6.56 -16.77 -13.84
CA VAL A 52 -6.62 -17.87 -12.89
C VAL A 52 -6.48 -17.36 -11.46
N SER A 53 -5.67 -16.32 -11.19
CA SER A 53 -5.42 -15.90 -9.81
C SER A 53 -6.61 -15.23 -9.13
N ILE A 54 -7.24 -14.25 -9.79
CA ILE A 54 -8.46 -13.62 -9.27
C ILE A 54 -9.61 -14.62 -9.21
N ARG A 55 -9.81 -15.43 -10.26
CA ARG A 55 -10.87 -16.45 -10.29
C ARG A 55 -10.71 -17.47 -9.16
N THR A 56 -9.48 -17.88 -8.86
CA THR A 56 -9.20 -18.77 -7.73
C THR A 56 -9.59 -18.12 -6.40
N LEU A 57 -9.26 -16.83 -6.19
CA LEU A 57 -9.68 -16.11 -4.99
C LEU A 57 -11.21 -16.03 -4.87
N THR A 58 -11.91 -15.65 -5.95
CA THR A 58 -13.36 -15.47 -5.93
C THR A 58 -14.14 -16.79 -5.84
N ASN A 59 -13.55 -17.91 -6.28
CA ASN A 59 -14.13 -19.26 -6.13
C ASN A 59 -13.78 -19.92 -4.79
N GLY A 60 -13.09 -19.22 -3.88
CA GLY A 60 -12.72 -19.73 -2.56
C GLY A 60 -11.53 -20.70 -2.56
N THR A 61 -10.80 -20.83 -3.67
CA THR A 61 -9.65 -21.73 -3.82
C THR A 61 -8.33 -21.04 -3.45
N TYR A 62 -8.30 -20.24 -2.38
CA TYR A 62 -7.19 -19.36 -1.97
C TYR A 62 -5.77 -19.98 -1.98
N HIS A 63 -5.64 -21.29 -1.80
CA HIS A 63 -4.36 -22.02 -1.73
C HIS A 63 -4.07 -22.88 -2.96
N ASP A 64 -4.99 -23.00 -3.90
CA ASP A 64 -4.93 -23.97 -5.00
C ASP A 64 -4.86 -23.27 -6.36
N HIS A 65 -3.67 -23.29 -6.96
CA HIS A 65 -3.46 -22.90 -8.35
C HIS A 65 -2.85 -24.07 -9.14
N TYR A 66 -3.42 -25.28 -9.02
CA TYR A 66 -2.94 -26.46 -9.72
C TYR A 66 -3.54 -26.69 -11.14
N GLU A 67 -4.17 -25.72 -11.81
CA GLU A 67 -4.65 -26.00 -13.18
C GLU A 67 -3.50 -26.22 -14.21
N ARG A 68 -2.23 -25.95 -13.86
CA ARG A 68 -1.06 -26.19 -14.74
C ARG A 68 0.22 -26.71 -14.03
N GLY A 69 0.12 -27.26 -12.83
CA GLY A 69 1.28 -27.85 -12.12
C GLY A 69 2.40 -26.87 -11.72
N GLY A 70 2.08 -25.58 -11.57
CA GLY A 70 3.01 -24.52 -11.16
C GLY A 70 2.87 -24.08 -9.70
N ALA A 71 3.73 -23.16 -9.26
CA ALA A 71 3.68 -22.57 -7.92
C ALA A 71 2.45 -21.67 -7.71
N SER A 72 2.05 -21.50 -6.45
CA SER A 72 0.97 -20.57 -6.05
C SER A 72 1.24 -19.18 -6.59
N LEU A 73 0.26 -18.60 -7.29
CA LEU A 73 0.36 -17.25 -7.87
C LEU A 73 -0.18 -16.16 -6.93
N ASN A 74 -0.63 -16.49 -5.71
CA ASN A 74 -1.11 -15.50 -4.75
C ASN A 74 0.05 -14.71 -4.08
N ASP A 75 -0.25 -13.48 -3.63
CA ASP A 75 0.74 -12.61 -2.97
C ASP A 75 1.12 -13.10 -1.56
N ILE A 76 0.47 -14.14 -1.05
CA ILE A 76 0.56 -14.56 0.35
C ILE A 76 1.98 -15.07 0.68
N GLY A 77 2.50 -16.02 -0.09
CA GLY A 77 3.84 -16.58 0.14
C GLY A 77 4.96 -15.56 -0.10
N ASP A 78 4.79 -14.74 -1.14
CA ASP A 78 5.75 -13.70 -1.52
C ASP A 78 5.82 -12.59 -0.47
N ILE A 79 4.67 -12.15 0.07
CA ILE A 79 4.63 -11.11 1.09
C ILE A 79 5.24 -11.60 2.41
N TRP A 80 4.98 -12.85 2.81
CA TRP A 80 5.62 -13.43 3.99
C TRP A 80 7.14 -13.41 3.86
N SER A 81 7.66 -13.99 2.76
CA SER A 81 9.09 -14.11 2.51
C SER A 81 9.76 -12.75 2.35
N ARG A 82 9.13 -11.82 1.61
CA ARG A 82 9.59 -10.44 1.44
C ARG A 82 9.63 -9.70 2.77
N SER A 83 8.60 -9.82 3.60
CA SER A 83 8.53 -9.11 4.87
C SER A 83 9.59 -9.59 5.84
N TYR A 84 9.75 -10.90 6.04
CA TYR A 84 10.82 -11.42 6.91
C TYR A 84 12.24 -11.19 6.36
N GLY A 85 12.41 -11.18 5.03
CA GLY A 85 13.65 -10.76 4.40
C GLY A 85 14.01 -9.31 4.73
N GLY A 86 13.05 -8.40 4.61
CA GLY A 86 13.22 -6.99 4.98
C GLY A 86 13.43 -6.79 6.48
N ILE A 87 12.69 -7.51 7.33
CA ILE A 87 12.86 -7.51 8.79
C ILE A 87 14.29 -7.91 9.14
N ARG A 88 14.84 -8.96 8.53
CA ARG A 88 16.24 -9.36 8.74
C ARG A 88 17.21 -8.24 8.38
N VAL A 89 17.02 -7.57 7.24
CA VAL A 89 17.87 -6.42 6.84
C VAL A 89 17.78 -5.30 7.87
N THR A 90 16.58 -4.94 8.32
CA THR A 90 16.41 -3.90 9.36
C THR A 90 17.04 -4.30 10.70
N ASN A 91 16.88 -5.55 11.13
CA ASN A 91 17.48 -6.06 12.37
C ASN A 91 19.01 -6.07 12.30
N SER A 92 19.58 -6.50 11.18
CA SER A 92 21.03 -6.46 10.93
C SER A 92 21.56 -5.03 10.96
N MET A 93 20.90 -4.09 10.28
CA MET A 93 21.31 -2.69 10.29
C MET A 93 21.24 -2.11 11.71
N LEU A 94 20.11 -2.30 12.41
CA LEU A 94 19.91 -1.80 13.78
C LEU A 94 20.96 -2.36 14.76
N ALA A 95 21.33 -3.63 14.64
CA ALA A 95 22.34 -4.27 15.48
C ALA A 95 23.77 -3.74 15.23
N LYS A 96 24.04 -3.18 14.04
CA LYS A 96 25.36 -2.67 13.66
C LYS A 96 25.47 -1.15 13.71
N MET A 97 24.35 -0.44 13.93
CA MET A 97 24.30 1.03 13.96
C MET A 97 25.43 1.65 14.80
N ASP A 98 25.70 1.13 15.99
CA ASP A 98 26.66 1.75 16.92
C ASP A 98 28.13 1.44 16.56
N ALA A 99 28.37 0.42 15.72
CA ALA A 99 29.72 0.01 15.30
C ALA A 99 30.20 0.71 14.03
N VAL A 100 29.28 1.25 13.22
CA VAL A 100 29.63 1.94 11.98
C VAL A 100 30.29 3.28 12.32
N PRO A 101 31.44 3.63 11.70
CA PRO A 101 32.12 4.90 11.93
C PRO A 101 31.41 6.04 11.18
N TRP A 102 30.20 6.39 11.63
CA TRP A 102 29.36 7.40 11.00
C TRP A 102 30.01 8.77 10.97
N THR A 103 29.71 9.51 9.90
CA THR A 103 29.93 10.96 9.85
C THR A 103 28.59 11.67 9.83
N ALA A 104 28.59 12.98 10.08
CA ALA A 104 27.37 13.78 10.01
C ALA A 104 26.67 13.73 8.63
N VAL A 105 27.43 13.42 7.56
CA VAL A 105 26.92 13.35 6.19
C VAL A 105 25.82 12.29 6.02
N GLN A 106 25.93 11.15 6.70
CA GLN A 106 24.97 10.05 6.57
C GLN A 106 23.70 10.25 7.41
N ALA A 107 23.70 11.18 8.37
CA ALA A 107 22.62 11.38 9.33
C ALA A 107 22.18 10.06 10.03
N PRO A 108 23.03 9.44 10.88
CA PRO A 108 22.77 8.12 11.45
C PRO A 108 21.48 8.02 12.28
N GLY A 109 21.07 9.13 12.92
CA GLY A 109 19.77 9.21 13.61
C GLY A 109 18.60 8.97 12.66
N ARG A 110 18.62 9.63 11.49
CA ARG A 110 17.62 9.44 10.42
C ARG A 110 17.61 7.99 9.95
N ILE A 111 18.79 7.44 9.60
CA ILE A 111 18.91 6.04 9.13
C ILE A 111 18.30 5.06 10.16
N LYS A 112 18.58 5.26 11.45
CA LYS A 112 17.99 4.45 12.52
C LYS A 112 16.47 4.57 12.58
N GLY A 113 15.94 5.79 12.44
CA GLY A 113 14.50 6.05 12.34
C GLY A 113 13.85 5.38 11.13
N GLU A 114 14.52 5.40 9.97
CA GLU A 114 14.06 4.75 8.74
C GLU A 114 13.98 3.23 8.93
N MET A 115 14.95 2.60 9.61
CA MET A 115 14.92 1.16 9.87
C MET A 115 13.75 0.76 10.78
N PHE A 116 13.46 1.54 11.82
CA PHE A 116 12.28 1.31 12.66
C PHE A 116 10.98 1.47 11.87
N PHE A 117 10.85 2.52 11.05
CA PHE A 117 9.67 2.70 10.21
C PHE A 117 9.47 1.53 9.25
N ILE A 118 10.52 1.10 8.55
CA ILE A 118 10.42 0.00 7.59
C ILE A 118 10.04 -1.30 8.30
N ARG A 119 10.66 -1.61 9.44
CA ARG A 119 10.32 -2.81 10.21
C ARG A 119 8.85 -2.79 10.68
N ALA A 120 8.38 -1.65 11.19
CA ALA A 120 6.98 -1.44 11.52
C ALA A 120 6.04 -1.62 10.30
N PHE A 121 6.41 -1.08 9.14
CA PHE A 121 5.63 -1.24 7.90
C PHE A 121 5.54 -2.71 7.49
N LEU A 122 6.64 -3.45 7.53
CA LEU A 122 6.66 -4.88 7.17
C LEU A 122 5.81 -5.73 8.12
N TYR A 123 5.86 -5.46 9.43
CA TYR A 123 4.93 -6.10 10.36
C TYR A 123 3.48 -5.68 10.13
N PHE A 124 3.20 -4.42 9.78
CA PHE A 124 1.85 -3.99 9.41
C PHE A 124 1.33 -4.77 8.18
N GLU A 125 2.17 -4.97 7.16
CA GLU A 125 1.84 -5.77 5.97
C GLU A 125 1.55 -7.25 6.30
N LEU A 126 2.26 -7.81 7.29
CA LEU A 126 2.03 -9.16 7.80
C LEU A 126 0.70 -9.23 8.56
N ILE A 127 0.48 -8.37 9.57
CA ILE A 127 -0.69 -8.53 10.45
C ILE A 127 -2.02 -8.28 9.74
N LYS A 128 -2.04 -7.42 8.73
CA LYS A 128 -3.27 -7.16 7.95
C LYS A 128 -3.68 -8.33 7.05
N ARG A 129 -2.80 -9.31 6.84
CA ARG A 129 -3.06 -10.53 6.06
C ARG A 129 -3.20 -11.78 6.92
N PHE A 130 -2.32 -11.92 7.92
CA PHE A 130 -2.16 -13.16 8.66
C PHE A 130 -2.72 -13.11 10.08
N GLY A 131 -3.04 -11.92 10.61
CA GLY A 131 -3.26 -11.74 12.04
C GLY A 131 -1.94 -11.76 12.81
N GLY A 132 -1.91 -12.36 13.99
CA GLY A 132 -0.67 -12.49 14.78
C GLY A 132 0.41 -13.32 14.07
N VAL A 133 1.66 -12.88 14.10
CA VAL A 133 2.81 -13.55 13.43
C VAL A 133 4.01 -13.61 14.37
N PRO A 134 4.99 -14.52 14.19
CA PRO A 134 6.18 -14.53 15.03
C PRO A 134 6.97 -13.22 14.95
N ILE A 135 7.31 -12.65 16.10
CA ILE A 135 8.14 -11.45 16.19
C ILE A 135 9.61 -11.84 16.21
N ALA A 136 10.31 -11.55 15.12
CA ALA A 136 11.77 -11.54 15.03
C ALA A 136 12.30 -10.12 15.30
N ASP A 137 12.75 -9.85 16.52
CA ASP A 137 13.14 -8.51 16.98
C ASP A 137 14.64 -8.21 16.87
N ARG A 138 15.45 -9.23 16.61
CA ARG A 138 16.90 -9.15 16.44
C ARG A 138 17.42 -10.07 15.33
N VAL A 139 18.74 -10.07 15.16
CA VAL A 139 19.43 -11.08 14.36
C VAL A 139 19.52 -12.37 15.18
N TYR A 140 19.15 -13.49 14.56
CA TYR A 140 19.30 -14.83 15.12
C TYR A 140 20.41 -15.56 14.38
N ASN A 141 21.23 -16.30 15.12
CA ASN A 141 22.28 -17.15 14.56
C ASN A 141 21.70 -18.48 14.06
N PHE A 142 22.49 -19.20 13.26
CA PHE A 142 22.06 -20.45 12.62
C PHE A 142 21.84 -21.61 13.62
N ASP A 143 22.42 -21.51 14.80
CA ASP A 143 22.35 -22.48 15.89
C ASP A 143 21.23 -22.17 16.90
N GLU A 144 20.55 -21.03 16.75
CA GLU A 144 19.42 -20.67 17.60
C GLU A 144 18.13 -21.36 17.13
N ASN A 145 17.28 -21.75 18.09
CA ASN A 145 15.95 -22.24 17.76
C ASN A 145 15.07 -21.06 17.28
N ILE A 146 14.77 -21.05 15.99
CA ILE A 146 13.92 -20.05 15.32
C ILE A 146 12.49 -20.56 15.08
N ASP A 147 12.11 -21.70 15.67
CA ASP A 147 10.73 -22.20 15.67
C ASP A 147 9.89 -21.46 16.72
N PHE A 148 9.59 -20.21 16.42
CA PHE A 148 8.81 -19.35 17.29
C PHE A 148 7.30 -19.63 17.14
N PRO A 149 6.54 -19.71 18.23
CA PRO A 149 5.09 -19.65 18.13
C PRO A 149 4.67 -18.30 17.56
N ARG A 150 3.49 -18.26 16.94
CA ARG A 150 2.88 -16.99 16.51
C ARG A 150 2.58 -16.13 17.73
N ASN A 151 3.03 -14.88 17.71
CA ASN A 151 2.54 -13.88 18.65
C ASN A 151 1.07 -13.56 18.39
N THR A 152 0.40 -12.98 19.38
CA THR A 152 -0.97 -12.51 19.22
C THR A 152 -1.01 -11.27 18.30
N TYR A 153 -2.18 -10.98 17.72
CA TYR A 153 -2.36 -9.75 16.93
C TYR A 153 -2.00 -8.49 17.74
N GLN A 154 -2.39 -8.46 19.03
CA GLN A 154 -2.12 -7.32 19.90
C GLN A 154 -0.63 -7.16 20.18
N GLU A 155 0.11 -8.24 20.44
CA GLU A 155 1.56 -8.19 20.63
C GLU A 155 2.28 -7.64 19.38
N CYS A 156 1.83 -8.03 18.17
CA CYS A 156 2.37 -7.48 16.94
C CYS A 156 2.02 -5.98 16.77
N VAL A 157 0.80 -5.56 17.12
CA VAL A 157 0.41 -4.14 17.14
C VAL A 157 1.32 -3.35 18.08
N ASP A 158 1.52 -3.83 19.30
CA ASP A 158 2.36 -3.16 20.30
C ASP A 158 3.81 -3.05 19.82
N PHE A 159 4.33 -4.08 19.15
CA PHE A 159 5.65 -4.06 18.53
C PHE A 159 5.74 -3.00 17.42
N ILE A 160 4.76 -2.95 16.52
CA ILE A 160 4.67 -1.92 15.46
C ILE A 160 4.66 -0.53 16.09
N ILE A 161 3.84 -0.29 17.12
CA ILE A 161 3.75 1.02 17.76
C ILE A 161 5.07 1.43 18.41
N LYS A 162 5.78 0.51 19.07
CA LYS A 162 7.10 0.78 19.67
C LYS A 162 8.15 1.20 18.63
N ASP A 163 8.16 0.54 17.47
CA ASP A 163 9.03 0.93 16.37
C ASP A 163 8.63 2.30 15.81
N LEU A 164 7.33 2.57 15.65
CA LEU A 164 6.84 3.86 15.17
C LEU A 164 7.11 5.01 16.15
N ASP A 165 7.08 4.77 17.46
CA ASP A 165 7.52 5.75 18.48
C ASP A 165 8.99 6.11 18.31
N SER A 166 9.82 5.12 17.97
CA SER A 166 11.25 5.34 17.74
C SER A 166 11.50 6.05 16.41
N ALA A 167 10.78 5.65 15.35
CA ALA A 167 10.82 6.32 14.05
C ALA A 167 10.38 7.79 14.15
N GLN A 168 9.24 8.07 14.79
CA GLN A 168 8.72 9.43 14.94
C GLN A 168 9.70 10.38 15.63
N ARG A 169 10.47 9.90 16.63
CA ARG A 169 11.48 10.73 17.33
C ARG A 169 12.74 11.01 16.53
N LEU A 170 13.05 10.16 15.54
CA LEU A 170 14.33 10.15 14.83
C LEU A 170 14.22 10.65 13.40
N LEU A 171 13.03 10.57 12.80
CA LEU A 171 12.76 11.03 11.44
C LEU A 171 12.45 12.53 11.44
N PRO A 172 12.90 13.27 10.41
CA PRO A 172 12.52 14.66 10.22
C PRO A 172 11.08 14.78 9.70
N GLU A 173 10.49 15.96 9.88
CA GLU A 173 9.17 16.30 9.36
C GLU A 173 9.13 16.30 7.83
N ASP A 174 10.20 16.78 7.19
CA ASP A 174 10.30 16.86 5.74
C ASP A 174 11.76 16.66 5.27
N TYR A 175 11.92 16.44 3.97
CA TYR A 175 13.19 16.24 3.29
C TYR A 175 13.42 17.25 2.17
N ASN A 176 14.69 17.46 1.84
CA ASN A 176 15.04 18.07 0.56
C ASN A 176 14.74 17.11 -0.61
N THR A 177 14.82 17.65 -1.83
CA THR A 177 14.55 16.90 -3.07
C THR A 177 15.38 15.62 -3.22
N SER A 178 16.62 15.59 -2.71
CA SER A 178 17.50 14.40 -2.80
C SER A 178 17.05 13.22 -1.93
N ASN A 179 16.21 13.47 -0.92
CA ASN A 179 15.70 12.44 0.00
C ASN A 179 14.17 12.27 -0.12
N TYR A 180 13.58 12.85 -1.16
CA TYR A 180 12.15 12.75 -1.42
C TYR A 180 11.72 11.28 -1.64
N GLY A 181 10.62 10.88 -0.99
CA GLY A 181 10.13 9.51 -0.96
C GLY A 181 10.68 8.63 0.18
N ARG A 182 11.59 9.14 1.02
CA ARG A 182 11.99 8.48 2.28
C ARG A 182 10.94 8.69 3.37
N ALA A 183 10.95 7.81 4.37
CA ALA A 183 10.04 7.91 5.51
C ALA A 183 10.30 9.16 6.34
N THR A 184 9.25 9.94 6.60
CA THR A 184 9.25 11.13 7.46
C THR A 184 8.59 10.85 8.82
N GLN A 185 8.68 11.80 9.74
CA GLN A 185 7.91 11.79 10.97
C GLN A 185 6.40 11.63 10.70
N GLY A 186 5.87 12.37 9.72
CA GLY A 186 4.47 12.26 9.31
C GLY A 186 4.12 10.88 8.74
N ALA A 187 5.01 10.23 8.00
CA ALA A 187 4.83 8.86 7.52
C ALA A 187 4.70 7.86 8.68
N ALA A 188 5.56 7.97 9.71
CA ALA A 188 5.46 7.13 10.90
C ALA A 188 4.14 7.35 11.66
N MET A 189 3.72 8.61 11.82
CA MET A 189 2.45 8.97 12.48
C MET A 189 1.22 8.49 11.69
N ALA A 190 1.26 8.56 10.36
CA ALA A 190 0.18 8.05 9.51
C ALA A 190 0.08 6.52 9.55
N LEU A 191 1.21 5.81 9.54
CA LEU A 191 1.21 4.34 9.69
C LEU A 191 0.71 3.93 11.09
N ARG A 192 1.02 4.69 12.14
CA ARG A 192 0.45 4.50 13.49
C ARG A 192 -1.06 4.61 13.46
N SER A 193 -1.58 5.69 12.88
CA SER A 193 -3.02 5.93 12.76
C SER A 193 -3.71 4.75 12.07
N ARG A 194 -3.17 4.29 10.94
CA ARG A 194 -3.71 3.13 10.21
C ARG A 194 -3.63 1.82 11.00
N THR A 195 -2.53 1.58 11.70
CA THR A 195 -2.35 0.38 12.54
C THR A 195 -3.39 0.34 13.66
N LEU A 196 -3.57 1.46 14.37
CA LEU A 196 -4.54 1.56 15.45
C LEU A 196 -5.98 1.47 14.94
N LEU A 197 -6.28 2.01 13.76
CA LEU A 197 -7.59 1.84 13.13
C LEU A 197 -7.90 0.36 12.85
N PHE A 198 -6.93 -0.39 12.33
CA PHE A 198 -7.08 -1.84 12.08
C PHE A 198 -7.23 -2.61 13.40
N ALA A 199 -6.53 -2.20 14.46
CA ALA A 199 -6.67 -2.80 15.79
C ALA A 199 -8.01 -2.47 16.48
N ALA A 200 -8.61 -1.31 16.19
CA ALA A 200 -9.91 -0.90 16.69
C ALA A 200 -11.10 -1.51 15.92
N SER A 201 -10.86 -1.95 14.69
CA SER A 201 -11.87 -2.51 13.80
C SER A 201 -12.44 -3.83 14.33
N LYS A 202 -13.69 -4.13 13.96
CA LYS A 202 -14.48 -5.27 14.46
C LYS A 202 -13.72 -6.61 14.45
N LEU A 203 -12.92 -6.87 13.42
CA LEU A 203 -12.13 -8.11 13.30
C LEU A 203 -11.13 -8.32 14.45
N ASN A 204 -10.56 -7.24 14.99
CA ASN A 204 -9.52 -7.27 16.03
C ASN A 204 -9.98 -6.66 17.36
N ASN A 205 -11.26 -6.31 17.46
CA ASN A 205 -11.89 -5.63 18.59
C ASN A 205 -13.32 -6.16 18.78
N GLU A 206 -13.45 -7.47 19.01
CA GLU A 206 -14.74 -8.17 19.09
C GLU A 206 -15.66 -7.59 20.17
N THR A 207 -15.09 -7.12 21.30
CA THR A 207 -15.83 -6.49 22.39
C THR A 207 -16.20 -5.03 22.12
N ASN A 208 -15.81 -4.48 20.96
CA ASN A 208 -15.98 -3.07 20.59
C ASN A 208 -15.48 -2.11 21.69
N ASP A 209 -14.27 -2.37 22.20
CA ASP A 209 -13.62 -1.48 23.15
C ASP A 209 -13.43 -0.09 22.52
N LEU A 210 -14.13 0.90 23.09
CA LEU A 210 -14.12 2.28 22.61
C LEU A 210 -12.76 2.96 22.81
N THR A 211 -11.93 2.49 23.73
CA THR A 211 -10.60 3.07 23.97
C THR A 211 -9.68 2.88 22.76
N LYS A 212 -9.82 1.76 22.02
CA LYS A 212 -9.09 1.53 20.77
C LYS A 212 -9.50 2.51 19.67
N TRP A 213 -10.80 2.82 19.56
CA TRP A 213 -11.30 3.83 18.63
C TRP A 213 -10.82 5.24 18.99
N GLN A 214 -10.80 5.58 20.29
CA GLN A 214 -10.25 6.85 20.77
C GLN A 214 -8.76 6.97 20.44
N ALA A 215 -7.98 5.91 20.62
CA ALA A 215 -6.56 5.89 20.27
C ALA A 215 -6.33 6.07 18.76
N ALA A 216 -7.13 5.39 17.92
CA ALA A 216 -7.06 5.55 16.47
C ALA A 216 -7.39 6.99 16.04
N ALA A 217 -8.47 7.57 16.58
CA ALA A 217 -8.87 8.95 16.30
C ALA A 217 -7.82 9.96 16.77
N ALA A 218 -7.24 9.77 17.95
CA ALA A 218 -6.17 10.62 18.47
C ALA A 218 -4.92 10.56 17.59
N ALA A 219 -4.54 9.37 17.10
CA ALA A 219 -3.40 9.22 16.20
C ALA A 219 -3.65 9.89 14.84
N ALA A 220 -4.86 9.79 14.27
CA ALA A 220 -5.23 10.52 13.06
C ALA A 220 -5.19 12.04 13.26
N LYS A 221 -5.72 12.52 14.40
CA LYS A 221 -5.69 13.93 14.77
C LYS A 221 -4.27 14.46 14.91
N ALA A 222 -3.37 13.67 15.50
CA ALA A 222 -1.97 14.07 15.65
C ALA A 222 -1.28 14.34 14.29
N VAL A 223 -1.63 13.59 13.24
CA VAL A 223 -1.13 13.86 11.87
C VAL A 223 -1.69 15.18 11.33
N MET A 224 -3.00 15.42 11.51
CA MET A 224 -3.64 16.68 11.08
C MET A 224 -3.05 17.90 11.82
N ASP A 225 -2.78 17.75 13.12
CA ASP A 225 -2.22 18.81 13.97
C ASP A 225 -0.77 19.17 13.63
N MET A 226 -0.07 18.36 12.82
CA MET A 226 1.23 18.76 12.28
C MET A 226 1.12 20.01 11.39
N ASN A 227 -0.05 20.25 10.78
CA ASN A 227 -0.28 21.35 9.83
C ASN A 227 0.72 21.39 8.66
N LEU A 228 1.26 20.22 8.28
CA LEU A 228 2.20 20.07 7.16
C LEU A 228 1.51 19.64 5.85
N TYR A 229 0.31 19.06 5.94
CA TYR A 229 -0.37 18.45 4.80
C TYR A 229 -1.65 19.21 4.45
N SER A 230 -2.01 19.23 3.17
CA SER A 230 -3.29 19.75 2.69
C SER A 230 -3.75 18.97 1.45
N LEU A 231 -5.05 18.96 1.17
CA LEU A 231 -5.59 18.22 0.03
C LEU A 231 -5.13 18.83 -1.29
N GLN A 232 -4.83 17.97 -2.26
CA GLN A 232 -4.57 18.37 -3.63
C GLN A 232 -5.83 19.05 -4.20
N PRO A 233 -5.74 20.27 -4.76
CA PRO A 233 -6.91 21.01 -5.22
C PRO A 233 -7.73 20.26 -6.29
N THR A 234 -7.05 19.49 -7.13
CA THR A 234 -7.66 18.70 -8.20
C THR A 234 -7.40 17.22 -7.96
N TYR A 235 -8.45 16.46 -7.64
CA TYR A 235 -8.35 15.01 -7.40
C TYR A 235 -7.70 14.26 -8.58
N ALA A 236 -8.05 14.58 -9.82
CA ALA A 236 -7.51 13.92 -11.00
C ALA A 236 -6.00 14.12 -11.18
N ASP A 237 -5.42 15.14 -10.56
CA ASP A 237 -3.99 15.44 -10.65
C ASP A 237 -3.18 14.72 -9.57
N ILE A 238 -3.82 14.16 -8.53
CA ILE A 238 -3.13 13.67 -7.32
C ILE A 238 -2.16 12.53 -7.59
N LEU A 239 -2.23 11.80 -8.71
CA LEU A 239 -1.23 10.78 -9.09
C LEU A 239 -0.39 11.19 -10.31
N ASN A 240 -0.57 12.41 -10.81
CA ASN A 240 0.03 12.94 -12.02
C ASN A 240 0.99 14.12 -11.77
N VAL A 241 1.23 14.46 -10.50
CA VAL A 241 2.16 15.52 -10.09
C VAL A 241 3.38 14.92 -9.38
N PRO A 242 4.59 15.49 -9.58
CA PRO A 242 5.80 14.98 -8.94
C PRO A 242 5.79 15.22 -7.42
N THR A 243 5.11 16.28 -6.97
CA THR A 243 4.96 16.65 -5.57
C THR A 243 3.51 17.11 -5.32
N SER A 244 3.00 16.81 -4.13
CA SER A 244 1.69 17.27 -3.67
C SER A 244 1.74 17.50 -2.17
N PRO A 245 1.07 18.55 -1.65
CA PRO A 245 0.94 18.74 -0.20
C PRO A 245 0.09 17.65 0.46
N GLU A 246 -0.56 16.76 -0.31
CA GLU A 246 -1.34 15.64 0.23
C GLU A 246 -0.48 14.38 0.44
N TYR A 247 0.71 14.33 -0.15
CA TYR A 247 1.58 13.16 -0.02
C TYR A 247 2.26 13.11 1.36
N ILE A 248 1.87 12.12 2.16
CA ILE A 248 2.57 11.79 3.42
C ILE A 248 3.75 10.84 3.16
N MET A 249 3.53 9.80 2.34
CA MET A 249 4.55 8.85 1.92
C MET A 249 4.22 8.39 0.50
N ILE A 250 5.18 8.54 -0.42
CA ILE A 250 5.06 8.12 -1.80
C ILE A 250 6.34 7.41 -2.24
N LYS A 251 6.20 6.33 -3.00
CA LYS A 251 7.33 5.75 -3.71
C LYS A 251 7.41 6.34 -5.11
N ILE A 252 8.49 7.08 -5.37
CA ILE A 252 8.80 7.55 -6.71
C ILE A 252 9.22 6.33 -7.53
N ARG A 253 8.51 6.08 -8.63
CA ARG A 253 8.88 5.01 -9.55
C ARG A 253 9.87 5.55 -10.58
N ALA A 254 11.05 4.92 -10.66
CA ALA A 254 11.97 5.13 -11.76
C ALA A 254 11.35 4.63 -13.10
N PRO A 255 11.84 5.11 -14.26
CA PRO A 255 11.44 4.57 -15.55
C PRO A 255 11.56 3.04 -15.58
N ARG A 256 10.50 2.35 -15.99
CA ARG A 256 10.47 0.89 -16.08
C ARG A 256 10.79 0.43 -17.50
N ASN A 257 11.16 -0.84 -17.66
CA ASN A 257 11.16 -1.46 -18.98
C ASN A 257 9.70 -1.67 -19.46
N ILE A 258 9.51 -1.91 -20.76
CA ILE A 258 8.17 -2.10 -21.35
C ILE A 258 7.35 -3.20 -20.64
N ASN A 259 8.01 -4.26 -20.18
CA ASN A 259 7.37 -5.33 -19.41
C ASN A 259 6.73 -4.84 -18.10
N GLY A 260 7.32 -3.82 -17.47
CA GLY A 260 6.77 -3.17 -16.27
C GLY A 260 5.59 -2.25 -16.51
N TYR A 261 5.34 -1.83 -17.77
CA TYR A 261 4.17 -1.05 -18.19
C TYR A 261 3.02 -1.91 -18.71
N LEU A 262 3.26 -3.17 -19.08
CA LEU A 262 2.21 -4.09 -19.54
C LEU A 262 1.04 -4.19 -18.55
N LEU A 263 1.32 -4.00 -17.26
CA LEU A 263 0.32 -3.83 -16.20
C LEU A 263 -0.64 -2.67 -16.48
N ASP A 264 -0.12 -1.46 -16.71
CA ASP A 264 -0.92 -0.27 -17.01
C ASP A 264 -1.73 -0.45 -18.31
N PHE A 265 -1.16 -1.16 -19.29
CA PHE A 265 -1.82 -1.46 -20.56
C PHE A 265 -2.91 -2.53 -20.45
N ALA A 266 -2.74 -3.56 -19.62
CA ALA A 266 -3.68 -4.66 -19.52
C ALA A 266 -5.00 -4.26 -18.82
N MET A 267 -4.96 -3.24 -17.94
CA MET A 267 -6.15 -2.80 -17.19
C MET A 267 -7.13 -1.96 -18.03
N SER A 268 -6.65 -1.27 -19.07
CA SER A 268 -7.48 -0.36 -19.88
C SER A 268 -8.40 -1.13 -20.86
N PRO A 269 -9.58 -0.59 -21.19
CA PRO A 269 -10.44 -1.13 -22.26
C PRO A 269 -9.99 -0.74 -23.69
N GLY A 270 -8.93 0.07 -23.88
CA GLY A 270 -8.64 0.74 -25.16
C GLY A 270 -7.85 -0.01 -26.25
N SER A 271 -7.87 0.56 -27.47
CA SER A 271 -7.12 0.12 -28.65
C SER A 271 -5.59 0.20 -28.45
N GLY A 272 -4.87 -0.86 -28.85
CA GLY A 272 -3.40 -0.96 -28.74
C GLY A 272 -2.88 -2.27 -28.09
N GLY A 273 -3.76 -3.23 -27.82
CA GLY A 273 -3.42 -4.51 -27.19
C GLY A 273 -3.88 -4.64 -25.73
N ALA A 274 -4.77 -3.76 -25.27
CA ALA A 274 -5.31 -3.78 -23.92
C ALA A 274 -6.26 -4.98 -23.70
N GLN A 275 -6.29 -5.51 -22.48
CA GLN A 275 -7.00 -6.74 -22.13
C GLN A 275 -8.28 -6.52 -21.32
N GLY A 276 -8.62 -5.25 -21.00
CA GLY A 276 -9.82 -4.92 -20.21
C GLY A 276 -9.88 -5.66 -18.88
N GLN A 277 -8.75 -5.80 -18.18
CA GLN A 277 -8.69 -6.70 -17.03
C GLN A 277 -9.37 -6.13 -15.79
N LEU A 278 -9.42 -4.81 -15.61
CA LEU A 278 -10.05 -4.19 -14.45
C LEU A 278 -11.40 -3.58 -14.83
N ASN A 279 -12.49 -4.22 -14.43
CA ASN A 279 -13.84 -3.74 -14.72
C ASN A 279 -14.54 -3.37 -13.42
N PRO A 280 -14.70 -2.08 -13.12
CA PRO A 280 -15.46 -1.64 -11.95
C PRO A 280 -16.87 -2.25 -11.95
N THR A 281 -17.32 -2.71 -10.79
CA THR A 281 -18.67 -3.24 -10.65
C THR A 281 -19.70 -2.10 -10.67
N GLN A 282 -20.96 -2.44 -10.95
CA GLN A 282 -22.05 -1.48 -10.77
C GLN A 282 -22.15 -1.00 -9.32
N ASN A 283 -21.86 -1.87 -8.33
CA ASN A 283 -21.82 -1.49 -6.93
C ASN A 283 -20.83 -0.33 -6.70
N HIS A 284 -19.62 -0.43 -7.25
CA HIS A 284 -18.61 0.63 -7.14
C HIS A 284 -19.04 1.93 -7.82
N VAL A 285 -19.66 1.83 -9.00
CA VAL A 285 -20.22 2.98 -9.73
C VAL A 285 -21.34 3.65 -8.93
N ASP A 286 -22.15 2.89 -8.21
CA ASP A 286 -23.29 3.40 -7.46
C ASP A 286 -22.91 4.10 -6.15
N LEU A 287 -21.71 3.84 -5.61
CA LEU A 287 -21.17 4.52 -4.42
C LEU A 287 -20.94 6.03 -4.62
N TYR A 288 -20.77 6.48 -5.87
CA TYR A 288 -20.55 7.90 -6.14
C TYR A 288 -21.83 8.72 -5.96
N GLU A 289 -21.80 9.69 -5.07
CA GLU A 289 -22.97 10.54 -4.77
C GLU A 289 -23.34 11.46 -5.95
N MET A 290 -24.52 12.07 -5.86
CA MET A 290 -24.93 13.15 -6.75
C MET A 290 -24.16 14.43 -6.38
N LYS A 291 -23.47 15.04 -7.35
CA LYS A 291 -22.67 16.26 -7.16
C LYS A 291 -23.47 17.43 -6.59
N THR A 292 -24.73 17.55 -6.97
CA THR A 292 -25.58 18.68 -6.60
C THR A 292 -26.13 18.58 -5.18
N THR A 293 -26.39 17.37 -4.69
CA THR A 293 -27.05 17.14 -3.40
C THR A 293 -26.13 16.50 -2.36
N GLY A 294 -25.01 15.90 -2.76
CA GLY A 294 -24.15 15.08 -1.89
C GLY A 294 -24.84 13.80 -1.41
N LYS A 295 -25.94 13.39 -2.04
CA LYS A 295 -26.73 12.22 -1.63
C LYS A 295 -26.37 11.01 -2.48
N ALA A 296 -26.41 9.84 -1.85
CA ALA A 296 -26.35 8.57 -2.56
C ALA A 296 -27.48 8.46 -3.61
N ILE A 297 -27.23 7.76 -4.71
CA ILE A 297 -28.22 7.63 -5.80
C ILE A 297 -29.49 6.87 -5.39
N SER A 298 -29.41 6.09 -4.31
CA SER A 298 -30.53 5.35 -3.72
C SER A 298 -31.48 6.22 -2.91
N ASP A 299 -31.07 7.44 -2.53
CA ASP A 299 -31.97 8.40 -1.90
C ASP A 299 -32.95 8.92 -2.96
N PRO A 300 -34.28 8.77 -2.76
CA PRO A 300 -35.28 9.21 -3.74
C PRO A 300 -35.28 10.72 -3.98
N THR A 301 -34.63 11.50 -3.12
CA THR A 301 -34.46 12.95 -3.24
C THR A 301 -33.09 13.37 -3.77
N SER A 302 -32.26 12.41 -4.22
CA SER A 302 -30.91 12.69 -4.74
C SER A 302 -30.90 13.45 -6.06
N GLY A 303 -31.96 13.28 -6.87
CA GLY A 303 -32.04 13.79 -8.24
C GLY A 303 -31.38 12.86 -9.27
N TYR A 304 -31.04 11.62 -8.89
CA TYR A 304 -30.51 10.61 -9.82
C TYR A 304 -31.54 10.28 -10.91
N ASN A 305 -31.07 10.23 -12.16
CA ASN A 305 -31.86 9.82 -13.31
C ASN A 305 -31.28 8.54 -13.92
N PRO A 306 -31.98 7.39 -13.84
CA PRO A 306 -31.48 6.14 -14.39
C PRO A 306 -31.30 6.15 -15.92
N GLN A 307 -31.94 7.10 -16.64
CA GLN A 307 -31.74 7.29 -18.08
C GLN A 307 -30.50 8.15 -18.41
N LEU A 308 -29.93 8.84 -17.41
CA LEU A 308 -28.70 9.62 -17.52
C LEU A 308 -27.78 9.29 -16.34
N PRO A 309 -27.34 8.03 -16.18
CA PRO A 309 -26.77 7.50 -14.93
C PRO A 309 -25.44 8.18 -14.52
N TYR A 310 -24.75 8.82 -15.46
CA TYR A 310 -23.47 9.51 -15.24
C TYR A 310 -23.60 11.03 -15.12
N ALA A 311 -24.79 11.59 -15.35
CA ALA A 311 -25.00 13.03 -15.27
C ALA A 311 -25.04 13.50 -13.81
N ASN A 312 -24.42 14.66 -13.54
CA ASN A 312 -24.40 15.30 -12.21
C ASN A 312 -23.90 14.39 -11.07
N ARG A 313 -22.99 13.45 -11.36
CA ARG A 313 -22.33 12.60 -10.37
C ARG A 313 -21.08 13.26 -9.79
N ASP A 314 -20.66 12.81 -8.62
CA ASP A 314 -19.39 13.20 -8.00
C ASP A 314 -18.24 13.19 -9.03
N PRO A 315 -17.44 14.27 -9.15
CA PRO A 315 -16.34 14.34 -10.12
C PRO A 315 -15.32 13.19 -10.02
N ARG A 316 -15.18 12.57 -8.84
CA ARG A 316 -14.33 11.40 -8.63
C ARG A 316 -14.80 10.19 -9.45
N LEU A 317 -16.09 10.11 -9.83
CA LEU A 317 -16.57 9.04 -10.71
C LEU A 317 -15.83 9.07 -12.06
N ALA A 318 -15.84 10.22 -12.74
CA ALA A 318 -15.18 10.37 -14.03
C ALA A 318 -13.65 10.35 -13.95
N ALA A 319 -13.09 10.62 -12.76
CA ALA A 319 -11.64 10.50 -12.53
C ALA A 319 -11.18 9.05 -12.34
N ASN A 320 -12.05 8.15 -11.85
CA ASN A 320 -11.69 6.76 -11.56
C ASN A 320 -12.29 5.74 -12.55
N ILE A 321 -13.42 6.07 -13.21
CA ILE A 321 -14.22 5.12 -14.00
C ILE A 321 -14.35 5.62 -15.44
N LEU A 322 -13.91 4.79 -16.38
CA LEU A 322 -14.28 4.94 -17.79
C LEU A 322 -15.69 4.39 -17.99
N TYR A 323 -16.55 5.16 -18.63
CA TYR A 323 -17.94 4.77 -18.92
C TYR A 323 -18.37 5.28 -20.29
N ASN A 324 -19.52 4.80 -20.78
CA ASN A 324 -20.02 5.13 -22.10
C ASN A 324 -20.10 6.64 -22.36
N ASP A 325 -19.70 7.07 -23.56
CA ASP A 325 -19.62 8.47 -24.00
C ASP A 325 -18.61 9.36 -23.25
N LEU A 326 -17.86 8.85 -22.27
CA LEU A 326 -16.80 9.62 -21.62
C LEU A 326 -15.70 9.98 -22.65
N PRO A 327 -15.26 11.24 -22.75
CA PRO A 327 -14.10 11.61 -23.56
C PRO A 327 -12.81 10.99 -23.01
N TRP A 328 -12.13 10.17 -23.80
CA TRP A 328 -10.89 9.51 -23.44
C TRP A 328 -10.01 9.31 -24.67
N GLN A 329 -8.72 9.67 -24.54
CA GLN A 329 -7.71 9.55 -25.62
C GLN A 329 -8.14 10.10 -26.99
N GLY A 330 -8.79 11.27 -27.00
CA GLY A 330 -9.18 11.96 -28.24
C GLY A 330 -10.45 11.43 -28.91
N ARG A 331 -11.18 10.50 -28.28
CA ARG A 331 -12.49 10.01 -28.73
C ARG A 331 -13.46 9.87 -27.57
N ARG A 332 -14.70 9.46 -27.83
CA ARG A 332 -15.65 9.02 -26.81
C ARG A 332 -15.59 7.50 -26.68
N MET A 333 -15.81 7.02 -25.46
CA MET A 333 -15.92 5.58 -25.16
C MET A 333 -17.20 5.01 -25.75
N GLU A 334 -17.12 3.84 -26.37
CA GLU A 334 -18.22 3.15 -27.06
C GLU A 334 -18.48 1.77 -26.41
N MET A 335 -19.07 1.74 -25.21
CA MET A 335 -19.19 0.53 -24.36
C MET A 335 -20.48 -0.28 -24.60
N TRP A 336 -20.98 -0.29 -25.84
CA TRP A 336 -22.19 -1.03 -26.24
C TRP A 336 -21.83 -2.18 -27.20
N ASN A 337 -22.79 -3.07 -27.47
CA ASN A 337 -22.56 -4.18 -28.39
C ASN A 337 -22.24 -3.67 -29.82
N ASN A 338 -21.09 -4.10 -30.38
CA ASN A 338 -20.48 -3.57 -31.60
C ASN A 338 -19.89 -2.15 -31.50
N GLY A 339 -19.78 -1.59 -30.30
CA GLY A 339 -18.93 -0.45 -30.01
C GLY A 339 -17.44 -0.84 -30.07
N LYS A 340 -16.57 0.15 -30.00
CA LYS A 340 -15.11 -0.03 -30.07
C LYS A 340 -14.45 -0.49 -28.76
N ASP A 341 -15.16 -0.50 -27.64
CA ASP A 341 -14.63 -0.73 -26.29
C ASP A 341 -15.34 -1.85 -25.51
#